data_AF-A0AA96TIV9-F1
#
_entry.id   AF-A0AA96TIV9-F1
#
_cell.length_a   1.000
_cell.length_b   1.000
_cell.length_c   1.000
_cell.angle_alpha   90.00
_cell.angle_beta   90.00
_cell.angle_gamma   90.00
#
_symmetry.space_group_name_H-M   'P 1'
#
loop_
_entity.id
_entity.type
_entity.pdbx_description
1 polymer ?
#
loop_
_entity_poly.entity_id
_entity_poly.type
_entity_poly.pdbx_seq_one_letter_code
_entity_poly.pdbx_strand_id
1 'polypeptide(L)'
;MNAKGYLMQVKKLDRMIQNKKAELEMWHSIATGTGSKADGERVQSSGSQQKMEDAVVKSVQVEWEISDLIERKSQIINTIEQLPTEEYDLLHQKYIQYFDLVAIAKKRGKSYSWATTVHGQALKHLQAILDARGEEE
;
A
#
# COMPACT_ATOMS: atom_id res chain seq x y z
N MET A 1 -8.40 -7.83 -16.99
CA MET A 1 -7.73 -7.91 -15.66
C MET A 1 -8.53 -8.85 -14.76
N ASN A 2 -7.96 -9.62 -13.82
CA ASN A 2 -8.76 -10.45 -12.88
C ASN A 2 -8.94 -9.74 -11.53
N ALA A 3 -10.18 -9.64 -11.04
CA ALA A 3 -10.57 -9.02 -9.76
C ALA A 3 -9.76 -9.52 -8.56
N LYS A 4 -9.54 -10.83 -8.43
CA LYS A 4 -8.71 -11.37 -7.33
C LYS A 4 -7.25 -10.94 -7.47
N GLY A 5 -6.73 -10.94 -8.70
CA GLY A 5 -5.37 -10.49 -9.01
C GLY A 5 -5.19 -9.01 -8.69
N TYR A 6 -6.18 -8.18 -9.01
CA TYR A 6 -6.24 -6.76 -8.67
C TYR A 6 -6.15 -6.53 -7.15
N LEU A 7 -7.02 -7.18 -6.37
CA LEU A 7 -7.02 -7.06 -4.91
C LEU A 7 -5.74 -7.58 -4.25
N MET A 8 -5.11 -8.61 -4.80
CA MET A 8 -3.84 -9.12 -4.29
C MET A 8 -2.68 -8.12 -4.41
N GLN A 9 -2.79 -7.10 -5.28
CA GLN A 9 -1.78 -6.06 -5.41
C GLN A 9 -1.63 -5.23 -4.13
N VAL A 10 -2.70 -5.09 -3.33
CA VAL A 10 -2.69 -4.31 -2.07
C VAL A 10 -1.56 -4.75 -1.15
N LYS A 11 -1.36 -6.07 -1.00
CA LYS A 11 -0.29 -6.60 -0.14
C LYS A 11 1.10 -6.21 -0.63
N LYS A 12 1.30 -6.17 -1.95
CA LYS A 12 2.56 -5.74 -2.56
C LYS A 12 2.76 -4.23 -2.36
N LEU A 13 1.72 -3.44 -2.61
CA LEU A 13 1.73 -1.99 -2.42
C LEU A 13 2.05 -1.63 -0.95
N ASP A 14 1.41 -2.28 0.01
CA ASP A 14 1.69 -2.08 1.44
C ASP A 14 3.16 -2.35 1.78
N ARG A 15 3.71 -3.46 1.28
CA ARG A 15 5.12 -3.77 1.50
C ARG A 15 6.05 -2.75 0.84
N MET A 16 5.72 -2.28 -0.37
CA MET A 16 6.49 -1.24 -1.05
C MET A 16 6.45 0.08 -0.27
N ILE A 17 5.28 0.49 0.23
CA ILE A 17 5.11 1.69 1.06
C ILE A 17 5.95 1.58 2.33
N GLN A 18 5.91 0.44 3.03
CA GLN A 18 6.71 0.24 4.25
C GLN A 18 8.21 0.31 3.96
N ASN A 19 8.68 -0.36 2.91
CA ASN A 19 10.09 -0.30 2.52
C ASN A 19 10.53 1.12 2.14
N LYS A 20 9.68 1.87 1.41
CA LYS A 20 9.97 3.25 1.02
C LYS A 20 9.96 4.22 2.19
N LYS A 21 9.10 4.00 3.19
CA LYS A 21 9.14 4.77 4.44
C LYS A 21 10.45 4.55 5.20
N ALA A 22 10.94 3.31 5.28
CA ALA A 22 12.24 3.02 5.89
C ALA A 22 13.40 3.68 5.11
N GLU A 23 13.33 3.68 3.77
CA GLU A 23 14.29 4.41 2.92
C GLU A 23 14.25 5.92 3.19
N LEU A 24 13.05 6.50 3.32
CA LEU A 24 12.86 7.91 3.65
C LEU A 24 13.47 8.28 5.01
N GLU A 25 13.26 7.46 6.04
CA GLU A 25 13.85 7.65 7.38
C GLU A 25 15.39 7.62 7.34
N MET A 26 15.97 6.74 6.51
CA MET A 26 17.42 6.71 6.28
C MET A 26 17.91 8.02 5.63
N TRP A 27 17.24 8.49 4.57
CA TRP A 27 17.62 9.75 3.90
C TRP A 27 17.48 10.96 4.81
N HIS A 28 16.43 11.02 5.63
CA HIS A 28 16.30 12.07 6.66
C HIS A 28 17.43 12.02 7.68
N SER A 29 17.84 10.84 8.13
CA SER A 29 18.94 10.69 9.09
C SER A 29 20.28 11.20 8.52
N ILE A 30 20.51 10.99 7.22
CA ILE A 30 21.68 11.53 6.49
C ILE A 30 21.56 13.05 6.37
N ALA A 31 20.39 13.56 5.97
CA ALA A 31 20.14 14.98 5.81
C ALA A 31 20.23 15.78 7.12
N THR A 32 19.89 15.18 8.27
CA THR A 32 19.99 15.85 9.59
C THR A 32 21.34 15.67 10.26
N GLY A 33 22.30 14.96 9.63
CA GLY A 33 23.63 14.71 10.20
C GLY A 33 23.62 13.87 11.48
N THR A 34 22.56 13.09 11.71
CA THR A 34 22.40 12.19 12.87
C THR A 34 22.90 10.78 12.59
N GLY A 35 23.25 10.46 11.34
CA GLY A 35 23.99 9.26 10.98
C GLY A 35 25.33 9.21 11.71
N SER A 36 25.57 8.13 12.46
CA SER A 36 26.71 7.84 13.33
C SER A 36 27.96 8.69 13.09
N LYS A 37 28.25 9.57 14.06
CA LYS A 37 29.58 10.19 14.21
C LYS A 37 30.59 9.11 14.60
N ALA A 38 31.09 8.36 13.62
CA ALA A 38 32.31 7.59 13.79
C ALA A 38 33.49 8.56 13.69
N ASP A 39 33.94 8.95 14.88
CA ASP A 39 35.31 9.28 15.28
C ASP A 39 36.22 10.05 14.29
N GLY A 40 36.49 11.30 14.67
CA GLY A 40 37.86 11.80 14.70
C GLY A 40 38.64 11.90 13.39
N GLU A 41 38.17 12.63 12.37
CA GLU A 41 39.10 13.11 11.34
C GLU A 41 38.70 14.44 10.70
N ARG A 42 39.68 15.34 10.64
CA ARG A 42 39.61 16.63 9.93
C ARG A 42 39.27 16.37 8.46
N VAL A 43 38.07 16.72 7.99
CA VAL A 43 37.79 16.68 6.55
C VAL A 43 36.93 17.87 6.10
N GLN A 44 37.42 18.49 5.03
CA GLN A 44 36.82 19.50 4.16
C GLN A 44 35.28 19.58 4.22
N SER A 45 34.78 20.74 4.62
CA SER A 45 33.36 21.09 4.76
C SER A 45 32.56 21.06 3.44
N SER A 46 33.20 21.00 2.28
CA SER A 46 32.51 20.94 0.98
C SER A 46 31.84 19.58 0.72
N GLY A 47 32.46 18.47 1.11
CA GLY A 47 31.96 17.11 0.82
C GLY A 47 30.84 16.64 1.74
N SER A 48 30.71 17.18 2.95
CA SER A 48 29.58 16.87 3.85
C SER A 48 28.32 17.63 3.47
N GLN A 49 28.45 18.87 3.02
CA GLN A 49 27.32 19.71 2.61
C GLN A 49 26.67 19.22 1.31
N GLN A 50 27.46 18.74 0.35
CA GLN A 50 26.96 18.09 -0.88
C GLN A 50 26.18 16.80 -0.57
N LYS A 51 26.69 15.95 0.34
CA LYS A 51 25.99 14.72 0.76
C LYS A 51 24.64 14.99 1.43
N MET A 52 24.54 16.09 2.16
CA MET A 52 23.31 16.52 2.81
C MET A 52 22.29 17.04 1.77
N GLU A 53 22.75 17.85 0.81
CA GLU A 53 21.91 18.34 -0.29
C GLU A 53 21.36 17.19 -1.14
N ASP A 54 22.21 16.23 -1.53
CA ASP A 54 21.81 15.03 -2.26
C ASP A 54 20.77 14.20 -1.49
N ALA A 55 20.93 14.09 -0.17
CA ALA A 55 19.99 13.36 0.68
C ALA A 55 18.60 14.03 0.73
N VAL A 56 18.53 15.36 0.73
CA VAL A 56 17.27 16.12 0.67
C VAL A 56 16.56 15.93 -0.66
N VAL A 57 17.30 15.98 -1.78
CA VAL A 57 16.73 15.71 -3.11
C VAL A 57 16.17 14.28 -3.17
N LYS A 58 16.90 13.31 -2.61
CA LYS A 58 16.44 11.92 -2.54
C LYS A 58 15.25 11.72 -1.63
N SER A 59 15.17 12.40 -0.49
CA SER A 59 14.01 12.29 0.41
C SER A 59 12.74 12.76 -0.30
N VAL A 60 12.78 13.91 -0.98
CA VAL A 60 11.63 14.42 -1.75
C VAL A 60 11.22 13.43 -2.85
N GLN A 61 12.19 12.87 -3.60
CA GLN A 61 11.89 11.85 -4.61
C GLN A 61 11.15 10.64 -4.00
N VAL A 62 11.62 10.14 -2.86
CA VAL A 62 11.00 8.99 -2.18
C VAL A 62 9.60 9.33 -1.65
N GLU A 63 9.37 10.56 -1.17
CA GLU A 63 8.03 11.03 -0.77
C GLU A 63 7.02 11.02 -1.93
N TRP A 64 7.45 11.42 -3.13
CA TRP A 64 6.63 11.32 -4.34
C TRP A 64 6.31 9.87 -4.70
N GLU A 65 7.29 8.97 -4.64
CA GLU A 65 7.07 7.54 -4.88
C GLU A 65 6.10 6.92 -3.86
N ILE A 66 6.20 7.29 -2.58
CA ILE A 66 5.25 6.86 -1.54
C ILE A 66 3.84 7.36 -1.88
N SER A 67 3.71 8.61 -2.29
CA SER A 67 2.42 9.23 -2.62
C SER A 67 1.75 8.51 -3.80
N ASP A 68 2.48 8.20 -4.86
CA ASP A 68 1.98 7.41 -6.00
C ASP A 68 1.54 5.99 -5.57
N LEU A 69 2.30 5.32 -4.70
CA LEU A 69 1.89 4.01 -4.17
C LEU A 69 0.62 4.06 -3.32
N ILE A 70 0.46 5.11 -2.50
CA ILE A 70 -0.76 5.36 -1.71
C ILE A 70 -1.94 5.63 -2.64
N GLU A 71 -1.75 6.41 -3.71
CA GLU A 71 -2.81 6.69 -4.69
C GLU A 71 -3.28 5.41 -5.37
N ARG A 72 -2.36 4.59 -5.89
CA ARG A 72 -2.69 3.28 -6.49
C ARG A 72 -3.43 2.36 -5.51
N LYS A 73 -3.04 2.35 -4.23
CA LYS A 73 -3.76 1.60 -3.20
C LYS A 73 -5.16 2.16 -2.99
N SER A 74 -5.30 3.48 -2.94
CA SER A 74 -6.57 4.18 -2.75
C SER A 74 -7.53 3.91 -3.91
N GLN A 75 -7.03 3.84 -5.15
CA GLN A 75 -7.83 3.43 -6.30
C GLN A 75 -8.44 2.03 -6.12
N ILE A 76 -7.68 1.06 -5.59
CA ILE A 76 -8.22 -0.27 -5.29
C ILE A 76 -9.33 -0.20 -4.23
N ILE A 77 -9.11 0.59 -3.17
CA ILE A 77 -10.08 0.77 -2.08
C ILE A 77 -11.35 1.44 -2.62
N ASN A 78 -11.23 2.52 -3.38
CA ASN A 78 -12.36 3.22 -3.99
C ASN A 78 -13.14 2.34 -4.97
N THR A 79 -12.48 1.34 -5.58
CA THR A 79 -13.14 0.38 -6.47
C THR A 79 -13.98 -0.63 -5.69
N ILE A 80 -13.48 -1.14 -4.54
CA ILE A 80 -14.29 -2.03 -3.70
C ILE A 80 -15.43 -1.28 -2.99
N GLU A 81 -15.29 0.02 -2.72
CA GLU A 81 -16.33 0.86 -2.10
C GLU A 81 -17.58 1.04 -2.96
N GLN A 82 -17.49 0.77 -4.26
CA GLN A 82 -18.63 0.79 -5.17
C GLN A 82 -19.54 -0.45 -5.02
N LEU A 83 -19.08 -1.48 -4.31
CA LEU A 83 -19.86 -2.69 -4.08
C LEU A 83 -20.93 -2.49 -3.00
N PRO A 84 -21.99 -3.33 -3.00
CA PRO A 84 -22.93 -3.39 -1.88
C PRO A 84 -22.23 -3.58 -0.54
N THR A 85 -22.79 -3.01 0.53
CA THR A 85 -22.15 -2.95 1.87
C THR A 85 -21.63 -4.29 2.39
N GLU A 86 -22.36 -5.38 2.18
CA GLU A 86 -21.95 -6.72 2.65
C GLU A 86 -20.74 -7.26 1.88
N GLU A 87 -20.70 -7.03 0.56
CA GLU A 87 -19.62 -7.45 -0.32
C GLU A 87 -18.37 -6.59 -0.11
N TYR A 88 -18.55 -5.28 -0.01
CA TYR A 88 -17.51 -4.32 0.35
C TYR A 88 -16.84 -4.73 1.68
N ASP A 89 -17.62 -4.91 2.75
CA ASP A 89 -17.05 -5.22 4.07
C ASP A 89 -16.27 -6.54 4.04
N LEU A 90 -16.78 -7.56 3.37
CA LEU A 90 -16.10 -8.84 3.27
C LEU A 90 -14.77 -8.70 2.52
N LEU A 91 -14.75 -8.06 1.35
CA LEU A 91 -13.52 -7.87 0.58
C LEU A 91 -12.53 -6.95 1.31
N HIS A 92 -13.02 -5.90 1.96
CA HIS A 92 -12.19 -5.00 2.75
C HIS A 92 -11.50 -5.75 3.89
N GLN A 93 -12.24 -6.56 4.64
CA GLN A 93 -11.67 -7.38 5.71
C GLN A 93 -10.67 -8.41 5.17
N LYS A 94 -10.96 -9.04 4.02
CA LYS A 94 -10.08 -10.08 3.44
C LYS A 94 -8.78 -9.52 2.86
N TYR A 95 -8.85 -8.43 2.09
CA TYR A 95 -7.73 -7.96 1.27
C TYR A 95 -7.03 -6.72 1.80
N ILE A 96 -7.72 -5.89 2.61
CA ILE A 96 -7.14 -4.68 3.20
C ILE A 96 -6.72 -4.94 4.66
N GLN A 97 -7.53 -5.68 5.42
CA GLN A 97 -7.25 -6.02 6.82
C GLN A 97 -6.63 -7.41 6.99
N TYR A 98 -6.48 -8.17 5.90
CA TYR A 98 -5.84 -9.48 5.86
C TYR A 98 -6.45 -10.57 6.76
N PHE A 99 -7.75 -10.47 7.08
CA PHE A 99 -8.46 -11.52 7.79
C PHE A 99 -8.72 -12.74 6.91
N ASP A 100 -8.80 -13.92 7.50
CA ASP A 100 -9.28 -15.10 6.79
C ASP A 100 -10.81 -15.20 6.80
N LEU A 101 -11.38 -15.84 5.78
CA LEU A 101 -12.84 -15.97 5.64
C LEU A 101 -13.48 -16.65 6.86
N VAL A 102 -12.77 -17.58 7.52
CA VAL A 102 -13.21 -18.20 8.77
C VAL A 102 -13.33 -17.16 9.90
N ALA A 103 -12.33 -16.27 10.02
CA ALA A 103 -12.34 -15.22 11.04
C ALA A 103 -13.45 -14.19 10.77
N ILE A 104 -13.64 -13.83 9.50
CA ILE A 104 -14.72 -12.92 9.06
C ILE A 104 -16.09 -13.53 9.39
N ALA A 105 -16.31 -14.79 9.01
CA ALA A 105 -17.55 -15.51 9.30
C ALA A 105 -17.84 -15.53 10.81
N LYS A 106 -16.83 -15.89 11.62
CA LYS A 106 -16.95 -15.91 13.09
C LYS A 106 -17.28 -14.53 13.66
N LYS A 107 -16.58 -13.48 13.21
CA LYS A 107 -16.81 -12.09 13.63
C LYS A 107 -18.23 -11.61 13.29
N ARG A 108 -18.78 -12.08 12.17
CA ARG A 108 -20.15 -11.75 11.71
C ARG A 108 -21.23 -12.69 12.28
N GLY A 109 -20.87 -13.71 13.06
CA GLY A 109 -21.82 -14.72 13.57
C GLY A 109 -22.45 -15.57 12.44
N LYS A 110 -21.71 -15.78 11.35
CA LYS A 110 -22.15 -16.49 10.14
C LYS A 110 -21.37 -17.78 9.93
N SER A 111 -21.87 -18.64 9.04
CA SER A 111 -21.17 -19.85 8.62
C SER A 111 -20.02 -19.54 7.65
N TYR A 112 -19.05 -20.44 7.58
CA TYR A 112 -17.98 -20.35 6.58
C TYR A 112 -18.54 -20.36 5.15
N SER A 113 -19.58 -21.17 4.89
CA SER A 113 -20.26 -21.24 3.61
C SER A 113 -20.81 -19.88 3.17
N TRP A 114 -21.46 -19.13 4.09
CA TRP A 114 -21.91 -17.77 3.80
C TRP A 114 -20.75 -16.87 3.36
N ALA A 115 -19.62 -16.90 4.08
CA ALA A 115 -18.46 -16.08 3.73
C ALA A 115 -17.88 -16.45 2.35
N THR A 116 -17.83 -17.74 2.00
CA THR A 116 -17.37 -18.15 0.66
C THR A 116 -18.34 -17.74 -0.46
N THR A 117 -19.65 -17.77 -0.20
CA THR A 117 -20.66 -17.36 -1.18
C THR A 117 -20.60 -15.86 -1.45
N VAL A 118 -20.62 -15.05 -0.40
CA VAL A 118 -20.52 -13.59 -0.51
C VAL A 118 -19.18 -13.19 -1.13
N HIS A 119 -18.08 -13.85 -0.77
CA HIS A 119 -16.77 -13.63 -1.40
C HIS A 119 -16.78 -13.88 -2.91
N GLY A 120 -17.38 -14.99 -3.34
CA GLY A 120 -17.51 -15.31 -4.75
C GLY A 120 -18.39 -14.33 -5.53
N GLN A 121 -19.50 -13.88 -4.93
CA GLN A 121 -20.38 -12.86 -5.52
C GLN A 121 -19.68 -11.51 -5.63
N ALA A 122 -19.05 -11.05 -4.55
CA ALA A 122 -18.30 -9.81 -4.50
C ALA A 122 -17.19 -9.76 -5.56
N LEU A 123 -16.45 -10.85 -5.76
CA LEU A 123 -15.43 -10.91 -6.83
C LEU A 123 -16.03 -10.82 -8.24
N LYS A 124 -17.23 -11.37 -8.47
CA LYS A 124 -17.90 -11.27 -9.77
C LYS A 124 -18.39 -9.86 -10.04
N HIS A 125 -19.01 -9.21 -9.05
CA HIS A 125 -19.45 -7.82 -9.18
C HIS A 125 -18.26 -6.87 -9.35
N LEU A 126 -17.17 -7.09 -8.61
CA LEU A 126 -15.94 -6.32 -8.77
C LEU A 126 -15.36 -6.50 -10.18
N GLN A 127 -15.38 -7.72 -10.72
CA GLN A 127 -14.93 -7.98 -12.09
C GLN A 127 -15.75 -7.17 -13.10
N ALA A 128 -17.07 -7.11 -12.96
CA ALA A 128 -17.92 -6.31 -13.84
C ALA A 128 -17.59 -4.80 -13.78
N ILE A 129 -17.29 -4.27 -12.58
CA ILE A 129 -16.85 -2.87 -12.42
C ILE A 129 -15.51 -2.63 -13.12
N LEU A 130 -14.57 -3.58 -13.00
CA LEU A 130 -13.25 -3.47 -13.63
C LEU A 130 -13.33 -3.58 -15.16
N ASP A 131 -14.20 -4.44 -15.68
CA ASP A 131 -14.41 -4.61 -17.11
C ASP A 131 -15.04 -3.35 -17.71
N ALA A 132 -16.05 -2.76 -17.05
CA ALA A 132 -16.67 -1.51 -17.49
C ALA A 132 -15.68 -0.33 -17.56
N ARG A 133 -14.73 -0.25 -16.62
CA ARG A 133 -13.66 0.77 -16.66
C ARG A 133 -12.66 0.55 -17.79
N GLY A 134 -12.40 -0.70 -18.16
CA GLY A 134 -11.47 -1.04 -19.24
C GLY A 134 -12.04 -0.82 -20.65
N GLU A 135 -13.34 -0.57 -20.77
CA GLU A 135 -14.01 -0.24 -22.04
C GLU A 135 -14.03 1.28 -22.33
N GLU A 136 -13.67 2.12 -21.34
CA GLU A 136 -13.65 3.58 -21.46
C GLU A 136 -12.26 4.16 -21.81
N GLU A 137 -11.21 3.33 -21.84
CA GLU A 137 -9.82 3.67 -22.23
C GLU A 137 -9.46 3.14 -23.63
#